data_AF-V6YZ90-F1
#
_entry.id   AF-V6YZ90-F1
#
_cell.length_a   1.000
_cell.length_b   1.000
_cell.length_c   1.000
_cell.angle_alpha   90.00
_cell.angle_beta   90.00
_cell.angle_gamma   90.00
#
_symmetry.space_group_name_H-M   'P 1'
#
loop_
_entity.id
_entity.type
_entity.pdbx_description
1 polymer ?
#
loop_
_entity_poly.entity_id
_entity_poly.type
_entity_poly.pdbx_seq_one_letter_code
_entity_poly.pdbx_strand_id
1 'polypeptide(L)'
;MFEINMTINEQLRNARDLKPFIESLEVELAQVREQFKSQPALLEPQETEILTAIREITARRQHMADLINQLSDKRQRDVLNAQYIEGIKTKNLADVLGMNDRELQNIRRKAIKSLEQLQNQLKQSET
;
A
#
# COMPACT_ATOMS: atom_id res chain seq x y z
N MET A 1 -3.48 16.11 4.29
CA MET A 1 -2.27 16.79 3.76
C MET A 1 -1.04 16.36 4.57
N PHE A 2 -0.56 15.11 4.41
CA PHE A 2 0.57 14.55 5.18
C PHE A 2 1.66 13.86 4.32
N GLU A 3 1.52 13.81 2.99
CA GLU A 3 2.46 13.10 2.11
C GLU A 3 3.58 13.98 1.56
N ILE A 4 3.57 15.29 1.84
CA ILE A 4 4.41 16.30 1.16
C ILE A 4 5.91 16.13 1.47
N ASN A 5 6.27 15.49 2.59
CA ASN A 5 7.66 15.31 3.00
C ASN A 5 8.22 13.88 2.84
N MET A 6 7.43 12.92 2.37
CA MET A 6 7.89 11.54 2.21
C MET A 6 8.47 11.31 0.82
N THR A 7 9.63 10.65 0.77
CA THR A 7 10.21 10.10 -0.46
C THR A 7 9.35 8.98 -1.01
N ILE A 8 9.44 8.67 -2.31
CA ILE A 8 8.68 7.56 -2.90
C ILE A 8 8.97 6.23 -2.18
N ASN A 9 10.21 6.04 -1.71
CA ASN A 9 10.62 4.82 -1.02
C ASN A 9 9.91 4.67 0.34
N GLU A 10 9.73 5.78 1.05
CA GLU A 10 8.97 5.81 2.30
C GLU A 10 7.48 5.57 2.02
N GLN A 11 6.92 6.21 0.99
CA GLN A 11 5.53 6.00 0.62
C GLN A 11 5.26 4.54 0.22
N LEU A 12 6.15 3.91 -0.57
CA LEU A 12 6.08 2.49 -0.93
C LEU A 12 6.18 1.57 0.29
N ARG A 13 7.10 1.85 1.22
CA ARG A 13 7.22 1.09 2.47
C ARG A 13 5.99 1.24 3.35
N ASN A 14 5.47 2.46 3.50
CA ASN A 14 4.26 2.71 4.25
C ASN A 14 3.09 1.96 3.64
N ALA A 15 2.91 2.00 2.32
CA ALA A 15 1.88 1.21 1.66
C ALA A 15 2.00 -0.27 2.07
N ARG A 16 3.20 -0.87 1.95
CA ARG A 16 3.46 -2.26 2.36
C ARG A 16 3.13 -2.53 3.83
N ASP A 17 3.66 -1.70 4.72
CA ASP A 17 3.62 -1.90 6.17
C ASP A 17 2.21 -1.64 6.75
N LEU A 18 1.34 -0.97 5.99
CA LEU A 18 -0.07 -0.79 6.33
C LEU A 18 -0.93 -2.05 6.06
N LYS A 19 -0.45 -3.06 5.29
CA LYS A 19 -1.24 -4.29 5.02
C LYS A 19 -1.64 -5.00 6.31
N PRO A 20 -0.67 -5.35 7.19
CA PRO A 20 -0.97 -6.13 8.39
C PRO A 20 -1.77 -5.30 9.40
N PHE A 21 -1.71 -3.97 9.30
CA PHE A 21 -2.50 -3.10 10.17
C PHE A 21 -3.99 -3.14 9.80
N ILE A 22 -4.35 -3.20 8.51
CA ILE A 22 -5.74 -3.49 8.10
C ILE A 22 -6.19 -4.83 8.65
N GLU A 23 -5.39 -5.89 8.46
CA GLU A 23 -5.73 -7.25 8.95
C GLU A 23 -5.95 -7.26 10.47
N SER A 24 -5.13 -6.51 11.22
CA SER A 24 -5.31 -6.34 12.67
C SER A 24 -6.61 -5.62 13.02
N LEU A 25 -6.96 -4.55 12.31
CA LEU A 25 -8.20 -3.79 12.53
C LEU A 25 -9.44 -4.61 12.16
N GLU A 26 -9.36 -5.47 11.14
CA GLU A 26 -10.46 -6.39 10.79
C GLU A 26 -10.71 -7.42 11.90
N VAL A 27 -9.65 -7.91 12.54
CA VAL A 27 -9.76 -8.78 13.72
C VAL A 27 -10.36 -8.02 14.90
N GLU A 28 -9.90 -6.80 15.17
CA GLU A 28 -10.44 -5.95 16.23
C GLU A 28 -11.94 -5.65 16.01
N LEU A 29 -12.33 -5.31 14.78
CA LEU A 29 -13.72 -5.09 14.42
C LEU A 29 -14.59 -6.32 14.71
N ALA A 30 -14.10 -7.52 14.39
CA ALA A 30 -14.82 -8.76 14.68
C ALA A 30 -14.99 -8.98 16.21
N GLN A 31 -13.95 -8.68 17.00
CA GLN A 31 -13.99 -8.77 18.46
C GLN A 31 -14.97 -7.76 19.06
N VAL A 32 -14.95 -6.51 18.61
CA VAL A 32 -15.86 -5.44 19.06
C VAL A 32 -17.31 -5.80 18.75
N ARG A 33 -17.59 -6.29 17.53
CA ARG A 33 -18.92 -6.76 17.14
C ARG A 33 -19.43 -7.89 18.03
N GLU A 34 -18.59 -8.86 18.37
CA GLU A 34 -18.96 -9.97 19.24
C GLU A 34 -19.19 -9.50 20.70
N GLN A 35 -18.31 -8.63 21.21
CA GLN A 35 -18.39 -8.09 22.57
C GLN A 35 -19.69 -7.29 22.79
N PHE A 36 -20.09 -6.47 21.81
CA PHE A 36 -21.23 -5.56 21.93
C PHE A 36 -22.46 -6.02 21.15
N LYS A 37 -22.54 -7.30 20.74
CA LYS A 37 -23.65 -7.84 19.93
C LYS A 37 -25.05 -7.60 20.49
N SER A 38 -25.18 -7.48 21.81
CA SER A 38 -26.45 -7.22 22.50
C SER A 38 -26.67 -5.76 22.89
N GLN A 39 -25.70 -4.87 22.61
CA GLN A 39 -25.71 -3.47 23.00
C GLN A 39 -25.36 -2.55 21.81
N PRO A 40 -26.26 -2.39 20.82
CA PRO A 40 -25.99 -1.64 19.59
C PRO A 40 -25.52 -0.20 19.83
N ALA A 41 -26.04 0.46 20.86
CA ALA A 41 -25.65 1.83 21.21
C ALA A 41 -24.19 1.96 21.67
N LEU A 42 -23.58 0.88 22.20
CA LEU A 42 -22.16 0.85 22.55
C LEU A 42 -21.27 0.38 21.39
N LEU A 43 -21.84 -0.39 20.46
CA LEU A 43 -21.16 -0.89 19.27
C LEU A 43 -20.89 0.23 18.26
N GLU A 44 -21.90 1.04 17.93
CA GLU A 44 -21.85 1.99 16.82
C GLU A 44 -20.63 2.93 16.83
N PRO A 45 -20.27 3.59 17.96
CA PRO A 45 -19.13 4.50 17.97
C PRO A 45 -17.79 3.80 17.66
N GLN A 46 -17.56 2.62 18.27
CA GLN A 46 -16.32 1.86 18.13
C GLN A 46 -16.19 1.22 16.75
N GLU A 47 -17.29 0.65 16.25
CA GLU A 47 -17.35 0.10 14.90
C GLU A 47 -17.10 1.19 13.85
N THR A 48 -17.69 2.38 14.03
CA THR A 48 -17.50 3.49 13.10
C THR A 48 -16.05 3.97 13.07
N GLU A 49 -15.39 4.06 14.23
CA GLU A 49 -13.98 4.44 14.33
C GLU A 49 -13.08 3.45 13.59
N ILE A 50 -13.22 2.14 13.86
CA ILE A 50 -12.41 1.09 13.23
C ILE A 50 -12.67 1.05 11.71
N LEU A 51 -13.93 1.12 11.28
CA LEU A 51 -14.27 1.14 9.85
C LEU A 51 -13.71 2.37 9.14
N THR A 52 -13.69 3.53 9.80
CA THR A 52 -13.10 4.75 9.26
C THR A 52 -11.59 4.60 9.10
N ALA A 53 -10.90 4.07 10.12
CA ALA A 53 -9.47 3.79 10.03
C ALA A 53 -9.15 2.81 8.88
N ILE A 54 -9.87 1.68 8.77
CA ILE A 54 -9.72 0.72 7.68
C ILE A 54 -9.88 1.41 6.32
N ARG A 55 -10.92 2.23 6.14
CA ARG A 55 -11.17 2.95 4.89
C ARG A 55 -10.04 3.91 4.54
N GLU A 56 -9.57 4.72 5.49
CA GLU A 56 -8.48 5.67 5.26
C GLU A 56 -7.17 4.96 4.87
N ILE A 57 -6.85 3.86 5.55
CA ILE A 57 -5.63 3.10 5.29
C ILE A 57 -5.72 2.38 3.94
N THR A 58 -6.88 1.82 3.63
CA THR A 58 -7.16 1.20 2.33
C THR A 58 -7.01 2.23 1.20
N ALA A 59 -7.56 3.43 1.36
CA ALA A 59 -7.45 4.50 0.37
C ALA A 59 -5.98 4.90 0.13
N ARG A 60 -5.17 5.04 1.20
CA ARG A 60 -3.74 5.35 1.07
C ARG A 60 -2.96 4.26 0.32
N ARG A 61 -3.24 2.98 0.63
CA ARG A 61 -2.64 1.85 -0.09
C ARG A 61 -3.07 1.81 -1.54
N GLN A 62 -4.35 2.08 -1.82
CA GLN A 62 -4.89 2.10 -3.17
C GLN A 62 -4.27 3.21 -4.00
N HIS A 63 -4.10 4.42 -3.44
CA HIS A 63 -3.42 5.53 -4.12
C HIS A 63 -2.01 5.13 -4.60
N MET A 64 -1.23 4.42 -3.76
CA MET A 64 0.08 3.93 -4.19
C MET A 64 -0.01 2.85 -5.29
N ALA A 65 -0.98 1.93 -5.18
CA ALA A 65 -1.21 0.92 -6.22
C ALA A 65 -1.60 1.58 -7.56
N ASP A 66 -2.45 2.60 -7.54
CA ASP A 66 -2.87 3.34 -8.72
C ASP A 66 -1.71 4.12 -9.35
N LEU A 67 -0.85 4.73 -8.52
CA LEU A 67 0.37 5.40 -8.99
C LEU A 67 1.34 4.40 -9.65
N ILE A 68 1.54 3.22 -9.05
CA ILE A 68 2.33 2.14 -9.66
C ILE A 68 1.71 1.73 -11.01
N ASN A 69 0.39 1.58 -11.07
CA ASN A 69 -0.32 1.11 -12.26
C ASN A 69 -0.24 2.08 -13.45
N GLN A 70 0.08 3.35 -13.21
CA GLN A 70 0.32 4.36 -14.24
C GLN A 70 1.71 4.29 -14.88
N LEU A 71 2.67 3.55 -14.31
CA LEU A 71 3.96 3.30 -14.97
C LEU A 71 3.74 2.62 -16.31
N SER A 72 4.49 3.00 -17.35
CA SER A 72 4.34 2.41 -18.70
C SER A 72 4.88 0.98 -18.80
N ASP A 73 5.98 0.69 -18.12
CA ASP A 73 6.66 -0.61 -18.14
C ASP A 73 5.98 -1.64 -17.23
N LYS A 74 5.43 -2.71 -17.83
CA LYS A 74 4.76 -3.79 -17.10
C LYS A 74 5.66 -4.46 -16.06
N ARG A 75 6.93 -4.71 -16.38
CA ARG A 75 7.84 -5.40 -15.46
C ARG A 75 8.13 -4.56 -14.24
N GLN A 76 8.20 -3.24 -14.41
CA GLN A 76 8.32 -2.31 -13.29
C GLN A 76 7.06 -2.34 -12.40
N ARG A 77 5.87 -2.32 -13.01
CA ARG A 77 4.60 -2.49 -12.27
C ARG A 77 4.56 -3.78 -11.48
N ASP A 78 4.86 -4.91 -12.13
CA ASP A 78 4.84 -6.23 -11.51
C ASP A 78 5.78 -6.30 -10.30
N VAL A 79 7.01 -5.79 -10.44
CA VAL A 79 8.00 -5.76 -9.35
C VAL A 79 7.51 -4.92 -8.16
N LEU A 80 6.97 -3.72 -8.42
CA LEU A 80 6.52 -2.84 -7.34
C LEU A 80 5.24 -3.34 -6.68
N ASN A 81 4.27 -3.85 -7.44
CA ASN A 81 3.04 -4.43 -6.90
C ASN A 81 3.33 -5.66 -6.03
N ALA A 82 4.13 -6.60 -6.53
CA ALA A 82 4.53 -7.78 -5.78
C ALA A 82 5.23 -7.40 -4.46
N GLN A 83 6.18 -6.46 -4.51
CA GLN A 83 6.96 -6.10 -3.33
C GLN A 83 6.18 -5.26 -2.31
N TYR A 84 5.44 -4.25 -2.77
CA TYR A 84 4.92 -3.20 -1.90
C TYR A 84 3.39 -3.25 -1.70
N ILE A 85 2.63 -3.81 -2.64
CA ILE A 85 1.17 -3.94 -2.50
C ILE A 85 0.82 -5.32 -1.93
N GLU A 86 1.35 -6.38 -2.52
CA GLU A 86 1.14 -7.76 -2.07
C GLU A 86 1.96 -8.09 -0.81
N GLY A 87 3.11 -7.42 -0.65
CA GLY A 87 3.98 -7.56 0.52
C GLY A 87 4.95 -8.73 0.43
N ILE A 88 5.29 -9.18 -0.78
CA ILE A 88 6.25 -10.27 -0.97
C ILE A 88 7.62 -9.85 -0.46
N LYS A 89 8.18 -10.67 0.44
CA LYS A 89 9.51 -10.43 1.01
C LYS A 89 10.56 -10.46 -0.08
N THR A 90 11.52 -9.53 -0.03
CA THR A 90 12.60 -9.40 -1.02
C THR A 90 13.29 -10.73 -1.35
N LYS A 91 13.51 -11.58 -0.34
CA LYS A 91 14.16 -12.90 -0.51
C LYS A 91 13.39 -13.90 -1.38
N ASN A 92 12.07 -13.71 -1.54
CA ASN A 92 11.21 -14.59 -2.34
C ASN A 92 10.77 -13.90 -3.65
N LEU A 93 11.07 -12.61 -3.81
CA LEU A 93 10.53 -11.79 -4.89
C LEU A 93 11.05 -12.22 -6.27
N ALA A 94 12.32 -12.61 -6.35
CA ALA A 94 12.94 -13.10 -7.58
C ALA A 94 12.25 -14.39 -8.06
N ASP A 95 12.07 -15.35 -7.15
CA ASP A 95 11.43 -16.63 -7.42
C ASP A 95 9.97 -16.46 -7.85
N VAL A 96 9.19 -15.64 -7.13
CA VAL A 96 7.77 -15.40 -7.45
C VAL A 96 7.61 -14.77 -8.82
N LEU A 97 8.54 -13.91 -9.22
CA LEU A 97 8.50 -13.22 -10.51
C LEU A 97 9.22 -13.97 -11.64
N GLY A 98 9.81 -15.14 -11.36
CA GLY A 98 10.59 -15.91 -12.34
C GLY A 98 11.81 -15.15 -12.87
N MET A 99 12.43 -14.31 -12.05
CA MET A 99 13.58 -13.48 -12.40
C MET A 99 14.81 -13.90 -11.59
N ASN A 100 16.01 -13.58 -12.08
CA ASN A 100 17.21 -13.65 -11.24
C ASN A 100 17.38 -12.36 -10.40
N ASP A 101 18.15 -12.44 -9.32
CA ASP A 101 18.35 -11.32 -8.40
C ASP A 101 18.93 -10.07 -9.07
N ARG A 102 19.89 -10.24 -9.99
CA ARG A 102 20.54 -9.10 -10.67
C ARG A 102 19.53 -8.34 -11.53
N GLU A 103 18.71 -9.08 -12.27
CA GLU A 103 17.64 -8.54 -13.08
C GLU A 103 16.59 -7.84 -12.21
N LEU A 104 16.15 -8.47 -11.13
CA LEU A 104 15.20 -7.90 -10.17
C LEU A 104 15.70 -6.56 -9.61
N GLN A 105 16.96 -6.49 -9.13
CA GLN A 105 17.50 -5.25 -8.56
C GLN A 105 17.61 -4.14 -9.61
N ASN A 106 17.95 -4.48 -10.86
CA ASN A 106 18.02 -3.51 -11.94
C ASN A 106 16.64 -2.95 -12.30
N ILE A 107 15.63 -3.83 -12.44
CA ILE A 107 14.26 -3.42 -12.74
C ILE A 107 13.70 -2.58 -11.59
N ARG A 108 13.88 -3.03 -10.34
CA ARG A 108 13.42 -2.30 -9.15
C ARG A 108 14.00 -0.88 -9.07
N ARG A 109 15.31 -0.73 -9.28
CA ARG A 109 15.96 0.59 -9.25
C ARG A 109 15.40 1.52 -10.33
N LYS A 110 15.15 0.99 -11.54
CA LYS A 110 14.51 1.76 -12.62
C LYS A 110 13.07 2.11 -12.27
N ALA A 111 12.30 1.15 -11.78
CA ALA A 111 10.91 1.32 -11.38
C ALA A 111 10.73 2.44 -10.36
N ILE A 112 11.55 2.47 -9.32
CA ILE A 112 11.52 3.54 -8.30
C ILE A 112 11.77 4.91 -8.93
N LYS A 113 12.80 5.04 -9.79
CA LYS A 113 13.09 6.31 -10.48
C LYS A 113 11.96 6.74 -11.42
N SER A 114 11.39 5.80 -12.16
CA SER A 114 10.26 6.08 -13.06
C SER A 114 9.02 6.51 -12.27
N LEU A 115 8.80 5.94 -11.08
CA LEU A 115 7.71 6.33 -10.19
C LEU A 115 7.92 7.74 -9.59
N GLU A 116 9.16 8.08 -9.20
CA GLU A 116 9.51 9.46 -8.77
C GLU A 116 9.25 10.47 -9.88
N GLN A 117 9.66 10.16 -11.10
CA GLN A 117 9.45 11.03 -12.27
C GLN A 117 7.96 11.23 -12.55
N LEU A 118 7.18 10.14 -12.56
CA LEU A 118 5.74 10.18 -12.75
C LEU A 118 5.05 11.05 -11.67
N GLN A 119 5.38 10.84 -10.39
CA GLN A 119 4.80 11.63 -9.31
C GLN A 119 5.13 13.12 -9.44
N ASN A 120 6.35 13.47 -9.84
CA ASN A 120 6.73 14.87 -10.06
C ASN A 120 5.99 15.50 -11.24
N GLN A 121 5.75 14.74 -12.32
CA GLN A 121 4.97 15.20 -13.47
C GLN A 121 3.51 15.47 -13.08
N LEU A 122 2.88 14.54 -12.34
CA LEU A 122 1.50 14.70 -11.87
C LEU A 122 1.35 15.96 -10.99
N LYS A 123 2.29 16.19 -10.06
CA LYS A 123 2.32 17.41 -9.23
C LYS A 123 2.43 18.69 -10.06
N GLN A 124 3.18 18.67 -11.16
CA GLN A 124 3.34 19.83 -12.04
C GLN A 124 2.12 20.10 -12.91
N SER A 125 1.36 19.06 -13.27
CA SER A 125 0.12 19.19 -14.05
C SER A 125 -1.08 19.68 -13.23
N GLU A 126 -0.99 19.63 -11.90
CA GLU A 126 -2.02 20.10 -10.96
C GLU A 126 -1.82 21.57 -10.52
N THR A 127 -0.71 22.21 -10.93
CA THR A 127 -0.39 23.63 -10.72
C THR A 127 -0.58 24.45 -11.99
#